data_AF-A0A3A6MSL6-F1
#
_entry.id   AF-A0A3A6MSL6-F1
#
_cell.length_a   1.000
_cell.length_b   1.000
_cell.length_c   1.000
_cell.angle_alpha   90.00
_cell.angle_beta   90.00
_cell.angle_gamma   90.00
#
_symmetry.space_group_name_H-M   'P 1'
#
loop_
_entity.id
_entity.type
_entity.pdbx_description
1 polymer ?
#
loop_
_entity_poly.entity_id
_entity_poly.type
_entity_poly.pdbx_seq_one_letter_code
_entity_poly.pdbx_strand_id
1 'polypeptide(L)'
;MTKKHNFRRPVQESAIPTTERLALALEALGDPRLVDVIANARAGVYDDFKTTLVFPQIALVKKLNALGHFEFSHRVIDGEFDATMEESLAWMESQEGQRAMQELLR
;
A
#
# COMPACT_ATOMS: atom_id res chain seq x y z
N MET A 1 -4.29 34.17 32.17
CA MET A 1 -3.40 32.98 32.12
C MET A 1 -4.02 31.96 31.17
N THR A 2 -3.64 32.01 29.90
CA THR A 2 -4.24 31.22 28.81
C THR A 2 -3.59 29.84 28.80
N LYS A 3 -4.36 28.80 29.14
CA LYS A 3 -3.90 27.39 29.07
C LYS A 3 -3.69 27.03 27.60
N LYS A 4 -2.43 27.06 27.13
CA LYS A 4 -2.03 26.48 25.85
C LYS A 4 -2.30 24.98 25.92
N HIS A 5 -3.39 24.53 25.29
CA HIS A 5 -3.60 23.12 25.04
C HIS A 5 -2.55 22.68 24.01
N ASN A 6 -1.48 22.08 24.51
CA ASN A 6 -0.54 21.33 23.69
C ASN A 6 -1.28 20.11 23.14
N PHE A 7 -1.84 20.23 21.93
CA PHE A 7 -2.13 19.07 21.10
C PHE A 7 -0.79 18.49 20.63
N ARG A 8 -0.11 17.75 21.51
CA ARG A 8 0.83 16.75 21.02
C ARG A 8 -0.03 15.70 20.33
N ARG A 9 -0.08 15.71 19.00
CA ARG A 9 -0.56 14.55 18.25
C ARG A 9 0.22 13.35 18.78
N PRO A 10 -0.43 12.24 19.18
CA PRO A 10 0.31 11.04 19.50
C PRO A 10 1.19 10.71 18.29
N VAL A 11 2.46 10.41 18.56
CA VAL A 11 3.39 9.90 17.54
C VAL A 11 2.69 8.71 16.89
N GLN A 12 2.40 8.84 15.60
CA GLN A 12 1.71 7.83 14.79
C GLN A 12 2.50 6.52 14.89
N GLU A 13 1.95 5.53 15.59
CA GLU A 13 2.39 4.15 15.43
C GLU A 13 2.26 3.85 13.93
N SER A 14 3.38 3.50 13.31
CA SER A 14 3.45 3.20 11.88
C SER A 14 2.48 2.06 11.57
N ALA A 15 1.30 2.40 11.05
CA ALA A 15 0.43 1.42 10.42
C ALA A 15 1.27 0.66 9.39
N ILE A 16 1.16 -0.67 9.40
CA ILE A 16 1.91 -1.54 8.47
C ILE A 16 1.66 -1.03 7.05
N PRO A 17 2.70 -0.68 6.27
CA PRO A 17 2.52 -0.12 4.94
C PRO A 17 1.71 -1.04 4.03
N THR A 18 0.98 -0.45 3.10
CA THR A 18 0.11 -1.15 2.14
C THR A 18 0.80 -2.33 1.44
N THR A 19 2.03 -2.12 0.96
CA THR A 19 2.86 -3.15 0.33
C THR A 19 3.16 -4.33 1.25
N GLU A 20 3.36 -4.06 2.55
CA GLU A 20 3.61 -5.09 3.55
C GLU A 20 2.32 -5.80 3.96
N ARG A 21 1.18 -5.10 4.09
CA ARG A 21 -0.12 -5.73 4.35
C ARG A 21 -0.47 -6.75 3.27
N LEU A 22 -0.30 -6.36 2.00
CA LEU A 22 -0.53 -7.26 0.87
C LEU A 22 0.39 -8.48 0.91
N ALA A 23 1.69 -8.28 1.16
CA ALA A 23 2.65 -9.38 1.22
C ALA A 23 2.34 -10.37 2.35
N LEU A 24 2.03 -9.89 3.55
CA LEU A 24 1.66 -10.74 4.68
C LEU A 24 0.37 -11.52 4.40
N ALA A 25 -0.62 -10.89 3.76
CA ALA A 25 -1.86 -11.56 3.38
C ALA A 25 -1.63 -12.66 2.32
N LEU A 26 -0.71 -12.44 1.38
CA LEU A 26 -0.28 -13.45 0.40
C LEU A 26 0.49 -14.60 1.06
N GLU A 27 1.35 -14.32 2.03
CA GLU A 27 2.08 -15.34 2.80
C GLU A 27 1.13 -16.25 3.58
N ALA A 28 0.06 -15.67 4.15
CA ALA A 28 -0.94 -16.41 4.90
C ALA A 28 -1.70 -17.46 4.05
N LEU A 29 -1.64 -17.38 2.72
CA LEU A 29 -2.19 -18.42 1.84
C LEU A 29 -1.36 -19.71 1.86
N GLY A 30 -0.10 -19.66 2.29
CA GLY A 30 0.77 -20.84 2.41
C GLY A 30 1.11 -21.53 1.09
N ASP A 31 0.88 -20.87 -0.06
CA ASP A 31 1.15 -21.44 -1.38
C ASP A 31 2.59 -21.13 -1.82
N PRO A 32 3.47 -22.16 -1.96
CA PRO A 32 4.86 -21.95 -2.35
C PRO A 32 5.01 -21.37 -3.76
N ARG A 33 3.97 -21.42 -4.61
CA ARG A 33 3.97 -20.81 -5.94
C ARG A 33 3.89 -19.28 -5.89
N LEU A 34 3.60 -18.69 -4.72
CA LEU A 34 3.47 -17.25 -4.53
C LEU A 34 4.77 -16.54 -4.10
N VAL A 35 5.88 -17.26 -3.90
CA VAL A 35 7.13 -16.67 -3.36
C VAL A 35 7.56 -15.40 -4.10
N ASP A 36 7.59 -15.43 -5.43
CA ASP A 36 7.96 -14.25 -6.22
C ASP A 36 6.89 -13.15 -6.16
N VAL A 37 5.62 -13.52 -6.05
CA VAL A 37 4.50 -12.57 -5.94
C VAL A 37 4.58 -11.81 -4.61
N ILE A 38 4.89 -12.51 -3.52
CA ILE A 38 5.08 -11.94 -2.18
C ILE A 38 6.27 -10.97 -2.17
N ALA A 39 7.41 -11.37 -2.75
CA ALA A 39 8.59 -10.50 -2.84
C ALA A 39 8.28 -9.23 -3.66
N ASN A 40 7.59 -9.38 -4.79
CA ASN A 40 7.16 -8.27 -5.63
C ASN A 40 6.15 -7.34 -4.91
N ALA A 41 5.25 -7.89 -4.10
CA ALA A 41 4.31 -7.10 -3.29
C ALA A 41 5.06 -6.20 -2.29
N ARG A 42 6.03 -6.75 -1.54
CA ARG A 42 6.86 -5.95 -0.61
C ARG A 42 7.66 -4.87 -1.32
N ALA A 43 8.18 -5.19 -2.51
CA ALA A 43 8.94 -4.25 -3.33
C ALA A 43 8.07 -3.15 -3.98
N GLY A 44 6.74 -3.21 -3.85
CA GLY A 44 5.82 -2.22 -4.43
C GLY A 44 5.53 -2.40 -5.92
N VAL A 45 5.79 -3.58 -6.49
CA VAL A 45 5.53 -3.84 -7.93
C VAL A 45 4.04 -3.71 -8.27
N TYR A 46 3.16 -3.97 -7.31
CA TYR A 46 1.71 -3.90 -7.46
C TYR A 46 1.07 -2.61 -6.91
N ASP A 47 1.88 -1.61 -6.58
CA ASP A 47 1.46 -0.30 -6.03
C ASP A 47 1.55 0.76 -7.14
N ASP A 48 0.46 1.50 -7.36
CA ASP A 48 0.32 2.48 -8.45
C ASP A 48 1.41 3.57 -8.48
N PHE A 49 2.02 3.88 -7.34
CA PHE A 49 3.01 4.95 -7.24
C PHE A 49 4.45 4.46 -7.18
N LYS A 50 4.67 3.15 -6.98
CA LYS A 50 6.02 2.56 -6.80
C LYS A 50 6.49 1.71 -7.98
N THR A 51 5.68 1.62 -9.03
CA THR A 51 5.93 0.74 -10.17
C THR A 51 5.84 1.48 -11.49
N THR A 52 6.38 0.88 -12.54
CA THR A 52 6.23 1.35 -13.93
C THR A 52 5.16 0.57 -14.69
N LEU A 53 4.54 -0.42 -14.05
CA LEU A 53 3.40 -1.14 -14.64
C LEU A 53 2.22 -0.19 -14.82
N VAL A 54 1.59 -0.25 -15.99
CA VAL A 54 0.44 0.60 -16.32
C VAL A 54 -0.80 0.23 -15.49
N PHE A 55 -0.99 -1.06 -15.19
CA PHE A 55 -2.12 -1.57 -14.41
C PHE A 55 -1.65 -2.61 -13.39
N PRO A 56 -0.99 -2.18 -12.30
CA PRO A 56 -0.34 -3.08 -11.37
C PRO A 56 -1.30 -4.03 -10.65
N GLN A 57 -2.46 -3.57 -10.16
CA GLN A 57 -3.44 -4.46 -9.52
C GLN A 57 -3.99 -5.51 -10.51
N ILE A 58 -4.22 -5.12 -11.78
CA ILE A 58 -4.67 -6.09 -12.82
C ILE A 58 -3.59 -7.15 -13.07
N ALA A 59 -2.30 -6.78 -13.06
CA ALA A 59 -1.21 -7.73 -13.19
C ALA A 59 -1.19 -8.75 -12.03
N LEU A 60 -1.45 -8.30 -10.80
CA LEU A 60 -1.59 -9.16 -9.64
C LEU A 60 -2.81 -10.10 -9.75
N VAL A 61 -3.99 -9.56 -10.04
CA VAL A 61 -5.24 -10.33 -10.20
C VAL A 61 -5.08 -11.42 -11.26
N LYS A 62 -4.44 -11.12 -12.40
CA LYS A 62 -4.18 -12.13 -13.44
C LYS A 62 -3.30 -13.27 -12.92
N LYS A 63 -2.25 -12.97 -12.15
CA LYS A 63 -1.37 -13.98 -11.55
C LYS A 63 -2.12 -14.84 -10.54
N LEU A 64 -2.88 -14.22 -9.65
CA LEU A 64 -3.67 -14.92 -8.63
C LEU A 64 -4.72 -15.84 -9.25
N ASN A 65 -5.45 -15.36 -10.27
CA ASN A 65 -6.42 -16.16 -11.01
C ASN A 65 -5.77 -17.34 -11.73
N ALA A 66 -4.60 -17.15 -12.35
CA ALA A 66 -3.88 -18.23 -13.00
C ALA A 66 -3.41 -19.32 -12.01
N LEU A 67 -3.23 -18.97 -10.74
CA LEU A 67 -2.85 -19.90 -9.66
C LEU A 67 -4.04 -20.50 -8.90
N GLY A 68 -5.27 -20.04 -9.21
CA GLY A 68 -6.52 -20.49 -8.60
C GLY A 68 -6.96 -19.73 -7.35
N HIS A 69 -6.32 -18.59 -7.01
CA HIS A 69 -6.61 -17.78 -5.83
C HIS A 69 -7.72 -16.74 -6.07
N PHE A 70 -8.87 -17.17 -6.59
CA PHE A 70 -9.95 -16.27 -7.02
C PHE A 70 -10.51 -15.40 -5.89
N GLU A 71 -10.72 -15.97 -4.70
CA GLU A 71 -11.20 -15.22 -3.53
C GLU A 71 -10.23 -14.11 -3.12
N PHE A 72 -8.93 -14.38 -3.16
CA PHE A 72 -7.92 -13.37 -2.86
C PHE A 72 -7.87 -12.29 -3.95
N SER A 73 -8.03 -12.67 -5.23
CA SER A 73 -8.16 -11.69 -6.32
C SER A 73 -9.33 -10.73 -6.10
N HIS A 74 -10.48 -11.22 -5.61
CA HIS A 74 -11.62 -10.37 -5.29
C HIS A 74 -11.29 -9.35 -4.21
N ARG A 75 -10.60 -9.76 -3.13
CA ARG A 75 -10.13 -8.84 -2.09
C ARG A 75 -9.22 -7.73 -2.62
N VAL A 76 -8.35 -8.05 -3.58
CA VAL A 76 -7.51 -7.04 -4.27
C VAL A 76 -8.37 -6.08 -5.10
N ILE A 77 -9.36 -6.60 -5.84
CA ILE A 77 -10.28 -5.78 -6.65
C ILE A 77 -11.13 -4.86 -5.77
N ASP A 78 -11.53 -5.33 -4.60
CA ASP A 78 -12.36 -4.59 -3.65
C ASP A 78 -11.57 -3.51 -2.88
N GLY A 79 -10.26 -3.36 -3.16
CA GLY A 79 -9.42 -2.33 -2.57
C GLY A 79 -9.02 -2.61 -1.11
N GLU A 80 -9.10 -3.86 -0.64
CA GLU A 80 -8.74 -4.22 0.75
C GLU A 80 -7.28 -3.86 1.08
N PHE A 81 -6.43 -3.84 0.06
CA PHE A 81 -5.02 -3.51 0.16
C PHE A 81 -4.71 -2.15 -0.48
N ASP A 82 -5.66 -1.22 -0.52
CA ASP A 82 -5.35 0.15 -0.89
C ASP A 82 -4.83 0.95 0.31
N ALA A 83 -4.19 2.09 0.03
CA ALA A 83 -3.68 2.98 1.06
C ALA A 83 -4.82 3.51 1.94
N THR A 84 -4.62 3.49 3.27
CA THR A 84 -5.57 4.12 4.17
C THR A 84 -5.44 5.65 4.14
N MET A 85 -6.43 6.33 4.74
CA MET A 85 -6.37 7.79 4.91
C MET A 85 -5.12 8.19 5.72
N GLU A 86 -4.80 7.44 6.78
CA GLU A 86 -3.64 7.70 7.64
C GLU A 86 -2.33 7.55 6.87
N GLU A 87 -2.20 6.53 6.02
CA GLU A 87 -1.04 6.36 5.15
C GLU A 87 -0.92 7.50 4.15
N SER A 88 -2.04 7.91 3.55
CA SER A 88 -2.09 9.02 2.60
C SER A 88 -1.68 10.35 3.26
N LEU A 89 -2.16 10.61 4.47
CA LEU A 89 -1.77 11.78 5.26
C LEU A 89 -0.29 11.75 5.65
N ALA A 90 0.22 10.60 6.06
CA ALA A 90 1.63 10.43 6.38
C ALA A 90 2.53 10.66 5.15
N TRP A 91 2.13 10.17 3.98
CA TRP A 91 2.83 10.47 2.72
C TRP A 91 2.76 11.95 2.35
N MET A 92 1.60 12.59 2.51
CA MET A 92 1.43 14.02 2.25
C MET A 92 2.33 14.88 3.16
N GLU A 93 2.51 14.49 4.42
CA GLU A 93 3.42 15.16 5.37
C GLU A 93 4.91 14.83 5.12
N SER A 94 5.21 13.84 4.29
CA SER A 94 6.59 13.44 3.96
C SER A 94 7.30 14.42 3.03
N GLN A 95 8.64 14.37 2.98
CA GLN A 95 9.42 15.19 2.05
C GLN A 95 9.05 14.93 0.58
N GLU A 96 8.72 13.68 0.26
CA GLU A 96 8.33 13.29 -1.10
C GLU A 96 6.98 13.90 -1.48
N GLY A 97 5.95 13.71 -0.64
CA GLY A 97 4.62 14.29 -0.87
C GLY A 97 4.63 15.81 -0.94
N GLN A 98 5.44 16.47 -0.09
CA GLN A 98 5.61 17.92 -0.12
C GLN A 98 6.27 18.40 -1.43
N ARG A 99 7.27 17.68 -1.95
CA ARG A 99 7.88 18.01 -3.25
C ARG A 99 6.89 17.83 -4.41
N ALA A 100 6.14 16.72 -4.42
CA ALA A 100 5.12 16.46 -5.44
C ALA A 100 4.06 17.58 -5.48
N MET A 101 3.61 18.06 -4.31
CA MET A 101 2.67 19.18 -4.23
C MET A 101 3.25 20.50 -4.75
N GLN A 102 4.53 20.78 -4.49
CA GLN A 102 5.20 21.97 -5.01
C GLN A 102 5.34 21.94 -6.54
N GLU A 103 5.57 20.77 -7.13
CA GLU A 103 5.62 20.59 -8.58
C GLU A 103 4.25 20.80 -9.22
N LEU A 104 3.17 20.38 -8.57
CA LEU A 104 1.80 20.56 -9.07
C LEU A 104 1.35 22.04 -9.09
N LEU A 105 1.84 22.86 -8.15
CA LEU A 105 1.47 24.27 -8.00
C LEU A 105 2.32 25.24 -8.86
N ARG A 106 3.26 24.72 -9.64
CA ARG A 106 4.09 25.49 -10.57
C ARG A 106 3.46 25.56 -11.94
#